data_AF-A0A2L0N6J7-F1
#
_entry.id   AF-A0A2L0N6J7-F1
#
_cell.length_a   1.000
_cell.length_b   1.000
_cell.length_c   1.000
_cell.angle_alpha   90.00
_cell.angle_beta   90.00
_cell.angle_gamma   90.00
#
_symmetry.space_group_name_H-M   'P 1'
#
loop_
_entity.id
_entity.type
_entity.pdbx_description
1 polymer ?
#
loop_
_entity_poly.entity_id
_entity_poly.type
_entity_poly.pdbx_seq_one_letter_code
_entity_poly.pdbx_strand_id
1 'polypeptide(L)'
;MITGAGSLEERVARLRRERGLLTPAELMDLADEGVVVLDPFSVIVSRRVRLHPENVLYPGVVIECDEHSGCLVRRGNVLHGGTLITATGGGTVVIGARSEIGEGGARIRAAGTDAIDIGDGTRLAGGAEVTGTSRIGSGAQVLGQVSARSVTLAAGHPYTYPDPDGRGAVLKGFGRALGIRLGVGEVVNGSGDFRDAPVERQRIYHPEAPHLA
;
A
#
# COMPACT_ATOMS: atom_id res chain seq x y z
N MET A 1 35.86 8.41 35.13
CA MET A 1 34.86 7.32 35.02
C MET A 1 33.70 7.85 34.21
N ILE A 2 33.61 7.49 32.92
CA ILE A 2 32.48 7.85 32.06
C ILE A 2 31.55 6.64 32.03
N THR A 3 30.34 6.83 32.54
CA THR A 3 29.31 5.79 32.69
C THR A 3 28.67 5.44 31.35
N GLY A 4 28.96 4.23 30.85
CA GLY A 4 27.96 3.22 30.45
C GLY A 4 26.80 3.55 29.50
N ALA A 5 26.95 4.45 28.53
CA ALA A 5 26.00 4.54 27.42
C ALA A 5 26.56 3.74 26.23
N GLY A 6 25.94 2.60 25.90
CA GLY A 6 26.32 1.78 24.74
C GLY A 6 26.39 2.55 23.43
N SER A 7 26.88 1.91 22.37
CA SER A 7 27.05 2.53 21.05
C SER A 7 25.73 3.11 20.51
N LEU A 8 25.78 4.02 19.53
CA LEU A 8 24.57 4.57 18.93
C LEU A 8 23.67 3.45 18.39
N GLU A 9 24.28 2.45 17.75
CA GLU A 9 23.63 1.27 17.21
C GLU A 9 22.93 0.46 18.31
N GLU A 10 23.61 0.21 19.44
CA GLU A 10 23.02 -0.49 20.59
C GLU A 10 21.84 0.27 21.17
N ARG A 11 21.97 1.60 21.26
CA ARG A 11 20.90 2.48 21.75
C ARG A 11 19.69 2.48 20.83
N VAL A 12 19.89 2.60 19.52
CA VAL A 12 18.80 2.55 18.52
C VAL A 12 18.15 1.17 18.52
N ALA A 13 18.93 0.09 18.53
CA ALA A 13 18.42 -1.26 18.57
C ALA A 13 17.57 -1.52 19.82
N ARG A 14 18.03 -1.08 21.00
CA ARG A 14 17.26 -1.15 22.24
C ARG A 14 15.94 -0.39 22.13
N LEU A 15 15.98 0.87 21.66
CA LEU A 15 14.79 1.71 21.51
C LEU A 15 13.76 1.16 20.52
N ARG A 16 14.21 0.45 19.47
CA ARG A 16 13.33 -0.24 18.51
C ARG A 16 12.70 -1.49 19.12
N ARG A 17 13.49 -2.33 19.81
CA ARG A 17 12.97 -3.53 20.50
C ARG A 17 11.92 -3.21 21.56
N GLU A 18 12.18 -2.18 22.37
CA GLU A 18 11.24 -1.70 23.40
C GLU A 18 9.89 -1.26 22.82
N ARG A 19 9.84 -0.92 21.52
CA ARG A 19 8.62 -0.55 20.79
C ARG A 19 8.06 -1.67 19.91
N GLY A 20 8.58 -2.89 20.01
CA GLY A 20 8.14 -4.00 19.17
C GLY A 20 8.46 -3.80 17.68
N LEU A 21 9.53 -3.07 17.36
CA LEU A 21 10.01 -2.83 16.00
C LEU A 21 11.22 -3.73 15.68
N LEU A 22 11.44 -3.98 14.39
CA LEU A 22 12.69 -4.59 13.90
C LEU A 22 13.84 -3.60 14.06
N THR A 23 14.95 -4.08 14.62
CA THR A 23 16.20 -3.32 14.72
C THR A 23 16.84 -3.11 13.35
N PRO A 24 17.79 -2.17 13.20
CA PRO A 24 18.50 -2.02 11.92
C PRO A 24 19.18 -3.32 11.47
N ALA A 25 19.76 -4.09 12.39
CA ALA A 25 20.34 -5.40 12.09
C ALA A 25 19.28 -6.40 11.61
N GLU A 26 18.17 -6.54 12.34
CA GLU A 26 17.06 -7.43 11.92
C GLU A 26 16.42 -7.02 10.60
N LEU A 27 16.41 -5.73 10.26
CA LEU A 27 15.98 -5.28 8.93
C LEU A 27 16.97 -5.71 7.83
N MET A 28 18.26 -5.77 8.14
CA MET A 28 19.27 -6.28 7.20
C MET A 28 19.20 -7.80 7.08
N ASP A 29 18.84 -8.53 8.14
CA ASP A 29 18.63 -9.98 8.09
C ASP A 29 17.51 -10.35 7.08
N LEU A 30 16.55 -9.46 6.84
CA LEU A 30 15.52 -9.66 5.80
C LEU A 30 16.11 -9.77 4.38
N ALA A 31 17.33 -9.26 4.14
CA ALA A 31 18.00 -9.40 2.86
C ALA A 31 18.33 -10.88 2.56
N ASP A 32 18.64 -11.67 3.59
CA ASP A 32 18.84 -13.13 3.44
C ASP A 32 17.51 -13.84 3.12
N GLU A 33 16.38 -13.23 3.48
CA GLU A 33 15.02 -13.66 3.12
C GLU A 33 14.54 -13.08 1.77
N GLY A 34 15.40 -12.35 1.06
CA GLY A 34 15.14 -11.78 -0.26
C GLY A 34 14.39 -10.45 -0.25
N VAL A 35 14.26 -9.77 0.89
CA VAL A 35 13.68 -8.41 0.98
C VAL A 35 14.80 -7.37 0.87
N VAL A 36 14.68 -6.43 -0.06
CA VAL A 36 15.64 -5.35 -0.24
C VAL A 36 15.27 -4.17 0.64
N VAL A 37 16.11 -3.84 1.62
CA VAL A 37 15.98 -2.65 2.47
C VAL A 37 17.08 -1.66 2.08
N LEU A 38 16.71 -0.52 1.50
CA LEU A 38 17.70 0.44 0.97
C LEU A 38 18.39 1.27 2.06
N ASP A 39 17.70 1.55 3.16
CA ASP A 39 18.27 2.21 4.34
C ASP A 39 17.54 1.73 5.61
N PRO A 40 18.14 0.83 6.41
CA PRO A 40 17.49 0.26 7.58
C PRO A 40 17.27 1.28 8.71
N PHE A 41 17.94 2.44 8.69
CA PHE A 41 17.75 3.47 9.71
C PHE A 41 16.52 4.36 9.44
N SER A 42 16.12 4.52 8.18
CA SER A 42 14.92 5.29 7.78
C SER A 42 13.69 4.44 7.49
N VAL A 43 13.80 3.11 7.58
CA VAL A 43 12.67 2.17 7.48
C VAL A 43 12.24 1.70 8.87
N ILE A 44 10.92 1.69 9.11
CA ILE A 44 10.31 1.26 10.38
C ILE A 44 9.32 0.13 10.11
N VAL A 45 9.56 -1.04 10.69
CA VAL A 45 8.68 -2.20 10.53
C VAL A 45 8.43 -2.81 11.91
N SER A 46 7.16 -2.99 12.28
CA SER A 46 6.77 -3.74 13.47
C SER A 46 7.14 -5.22 13.34
N ARG A 47 7.59 -5.85 14.42
CA ARG A 47 7.98 -7.28 14.46
C ARG A 47 6.87 -8.25 14.03
N ARG A 48 5.62 -7.81 14.02
CA ARG A 48 4.43 -8.63 13.70
C ARG A 48 4.04 -8.60 12.22
N VAL A 49 4.66 -7.72 11.44
CA VAL A 49 4.44 -7.65 10.00
C VAL A 49 5.05 -8.90 9.35
N ARG A 50 4.27 -9.59 8.51
CA ARG A 50 4.81 -10.65 7.65
C ARG A 50 5.16 -10.09 6.28
N LEU A 51 6.46 -10.07 5.97
CA LEU A 51 7.00 -9.68 4.67
C LEU A 51 7.45 -10.95 3.92
N HIS A 52 7.01 -11.10 2.68
CA HIS A 52 7.50 -12.16 1.79
C HIS A 52 8.74 -11.68 0.98
N PRO A 53 9.47 -12.58 0.30
CA PRO A 53 10.65 -12.21 -0.50
C PRO A 53 10.34 -11.20 -1.63
N GLU A 54 11.40 -10.66 -2.24
CA GLU A 54 11.40 -9.77 -3.41
C GLU A 54 10.78 -8.38 -3.18
N ASN A 55 10.35 -8.06 -1.95
CA ASN A 55 9.89 -6.71 -1.63
C ASN A 55 11.06 -5.72 -1.61
N VAL A 56 10.84 -4.50 -2.09
CA VAL A 56 11.81 -3.40 -2.03
C VAL A 56 11.24 -2.28 -1.17
N LEU A 57 11.93 -1.97 -0.07
CA LEU A 57 11.58 -0.93 0.88
C LEU A 57 12.49 0.29 0.69
N TYR A 58 11.94 1.37 0.17
CA TYR A 58 12.65 2.64 0.06
C TYR A 58 12.75 3.37 1.41
N PRO A 59 13.72 4.30 1.55
CA PRO A 59 13.84 5.15 2.74
C PRO A 59 12.51 5.84 3.08
N GLY A 60 12.14 5.83 4.36
CA GLY A 60 10.91 6.47 4.85
C GLY A 60 9.64 5.63 4.76
N VAL A 61 9.73 4.32 4.50
CA VAL A 61 8.61 3.37 4.62
C VAL A 61 8.34 3.04 6.09
N VAL A 62 7.07 3.09 6.48
CA VAL A 62 6.60 2.71 7.83
C VAL A 62 5.49 1.67 7.73
N ILE A 63 5.67 0.51 8.38
CA ILE A 63 4.68 -0.56 8.46
C ILE A 63 4.48 -0.94 9.93
N GLU A 64 3.31 -0.64 10.46
CA GLU A 64 2.97 -0.87 11.86
C GLU A 64 1.80 -1.83 12.03
N CYS A 65 1.93 -2.77 12.96
CA CYS A 65 0.92 -3.77 13.26
C CYS A 65 0.97 -4.11 14.75
N ASP A 66 -0.13 -3.83 15.46
CA ASP A 66 -0.24 -4.13 16.88
C ASP A 66 -0.51 -5.62 17.17
N GLU A 67 -0.67 -5.96 18.45
CA GLU A 67 -0.87 -7.34 18.95
C GLU A 67 -2.16 -7.99 18.49
N HIS A 68 -3.18 -7.20 18.21
CA HIS A 68 -4.53 -7.68 17.92
C HIS A 68 -4.83 -7.64 16.42
N SER A 69 -3.91 -7.14 15.61
CA SER A 69 -4.11 -6.84 14.19
C SER A 69 -3.30 -7.75 13.27
N GLY A 70 -3.64 -7.75 11.99
CA GLY A 70 -2.94 -8.51 10.96
C GLY A 70 -2.40 -7.63 9.85
N CYS A 71 -1.11 -7.78 9.53
CA CYS A 71 -0.49 -7.13 8.38
C CYS A 71 0.36 -8.13 7.60
N LEU A 72 -0.05 -8.41 6.35
CA LEU A 72 0.67 -9.28 5.42
C LEU A 72 0.97 -8.54 4.13
N VAL A 73 2.24 -8.51 3.74
CA VAL A 73 2.69 -8.00 2.44
C VAL A 73 3.30 -9.15 1.67
N ARG A 74 2.65 -9.56 0.57
CA ARG A 74 3.16 -10.64 -0.29
C ARG A 74 4.39 -10.19 -1.07
N ARG A 75 4.87 -11.04 -1.97
CA ARG A 75 6.18 -10.88 -2.61
C ARG A 75 6.22 -9.78 -3.67
N GLY A 76 7.41 -9.23 -3.91
CA GLY A 76 7.69 -8.45 -5.12
C GLY A 76 7.12 -7.03 -5.15
N ASN A 77 6.62 -6.49 -4.04
CA ASN A 77 6.10 -5.12 -4.02
C ASN A 77 7.24 -4.09 -3.95
N VAL A 78 7.00 -2.91 -4.50
CA VAL A 78 7.87 -1.75 -4.35
C VAL A 78 7.14 -0.73 -3.48
N LEU A 79 7.67 -0.48 -2.28
CA LEU A 79 7.14 0.51 -1.35
C LEU A 79 8.06 1.73 -1.36
N HIS A 80 7.56 2.83 -1.92
CA HIS A 80 8.30 4.09 -2.01
C HIS A 80 8.20 4.91 -0.72
N GLY A 81 9.10 5.89 -0.57
CA GLY A 81 9.18 6.74 0.61
C GLY A 81 7.88 7.49 0.89
N GLY A 82 7.51 7.61 2.18
CA GLY A 82 6.24 8.18 2.61
C GLY A 82 5.06 7.20 2.55
N THR A 83 5.29 5.94 2.20
CA THR A 83 4.31 4.86 2.41
C THR A 83 4.13 4.59 3.90
N LEU A 84 2.89 4.70 4.37
CA LEU A 84 2.49 4.33 5.72
C LEU A 84 1.41 3.24 5.66
N ILE A 85 1.68 2.11 6.30
CA ILE A 85 0.74 0.99 6.40
C ILE A 85 0.52 0.71 7.89
N THR A 86 -0.73 0.75 8.34
CA THR A 86 -1.06 0.53 9.75
C THR A 86 -2.25 -0.41 9.90
N ALA A 87 -2.12 -1.39 10.79
CA ALA A 87 -3.21 -2.23 11.25
C ALA A 87 -3.29 -2.15 12.79
N THR A 88 -4.42 -1.67 13.32
CA THR A 88 -4.60 -1.46 14.77
C THR A 88 -5.95 -1.95 15.30
N GLY A 89 -6.02 -2.29 16.59
CA GLY A 89 -7.25 -2.58 17.32
C GLY A 89 -8.08 -3.74 16.77
N GLY A 90 -7.48 -4.70 16.05
CA GLY A 90 -8.20 -5.79 15.39
C GLY A 90 -8.20 -5.70 13.86
N GLY A 91 -7.75 -4.57 13.29
CA GLY A 91 -7.81 -4.31 11.86
C GLY A 91 -6.90 -5.25 11.06
N THR A 92 -7.23 -5.48 9.80
CA THR A 92 -6.43 -6.32 8.91
C THR A 92 -6.07 -5.62 7.60
N VAL A 93 -4.79 -5.72 7.21
CA VAL A 93 -4.28 -5.27 5.93
C VAL A 93 -3.60 -6.46 5.24
N VAL A 94 -4.06 -6.78 4.03
CA VAL A 94 -3.43 -7.75 3.14
C VAL A 94 -3.09 -7.03 1.85
N ILE A 95 -1.81 -7.07 1.48
CA ILE A 95 -1.31 -6.57 0.20
C ILE A 95 -0.83 -7.76 -0.63
N GLY A 96 -1.33 -7.83 -1.86
CA GLY A 96 -0.98 -8.79 -2.87
C GLY A 96 0.48 -8.69 -3.32
N ALA A 97 0.80 -9.39 -4.38
CA ALA A 97 2.14 -9.41 -4.93
C ALA A 97 2.34 -8.32 -5.99
N ARG A 98 3.59 -7.87 -6.18
CA ARG A 98 4.01 -7.05 -7.33
C ARG A 98 3.25 -5.73 -7.50
N SER A 99 2.88 -5.08 -6.40
CA SER A 99 2.26 -3.75 -6.41
C SER A 99 3.29 -2.64 -6.29
N GLU A 100 2.96 -1.47 -6.83
CA GLU A 100 3.72 -0.23 -6.71
C GLU A 100 2.97 0.72 -5.78
N ILE A 101 3.53 1.03 -4.61
CA ILE A 101 2.84 1.78 -3.57
C ILE A 101 3.69 2.95 -3.11
N GLY A 102 3.06 4.12 -3.02
CA GLY A 102 3.60 5.31 -2.40
C GLY A 102 4.51 6.15 -3.27
N GLU A 103 4.49 6.01 -4.60
CA GLU A 103 5.08 7.02 -5.48
C GLU A 103 4.38 8.37 -5.19
N GLY A 104 5.07 9.33 -4.57
CA GLY A 104 4.44 10.56 -4.04
C GLY A 104 3.67 10.38 -2.72
N GLY A 105 3.88 9.28 -2.00
CA GLY A 105 3.26 8.94 -0.72
C GLY A 105 1.96 8.12 -0.85
N ALA A 106 1.70 7.25 0.12
CA ALA A 106 0.44 6.51 0.26
C ALA A 106 0.17 6.14 1.72
N ARG A 107 -1.11 6.04 2.09
CA ARG A 107 -1.55 5.65 3.45
C ARG A 107 -2.55 4.52 3.36
N ILE A 108 -2.30 3.42 4.05
CA ILE A 108 -3.21 2.26 4.13
C ILE A 108 -3.47 2.00 5.60
N ARG A 109 -4.70 2.23 6.08
CA ARG A 109 -5.01 2.18 7.51
C ARG A 109 -6.26 1.38 7.80
N ALA A 110 -6.08 0.25 8.48
CA ALA A 110 -7.18 -0.54 9.03
C ALA A 110 -7.21 -0.41 10.55
N ALA A 111 -8.37 -0.12 11.13
CA ALA A 111 -8.58 -0.08 12.57
C ALA A 111 -9.82 -0.88 12.99
N GLY A 112 -9.81 -1.44 14.20
CA GLY A 112 -11.00 -2.10 14.74
C GLY A 112 -11.40 -3.33 13.92
N THR A 113 -12.57 -3.28 13.28
CA THR A 113 -13.07 -4.37 12.42
C THR A 113 -12.78 -4.14 10.93
N ASP A 114 -12.00 -3.12 10.57
CA ASP A 114 -11.66 -2.85 9.18
C ASP A 114 -10.84 -4.00 8.57
N ALA A 115 -11.18 -4.35 7.33
CA ALA A 115 -10.41 -5.26 6.50
C ALA A 115 -10.07 -4.59 5.16
N ILE A 116 -8.79 -4.39 4.90
CA ILE A 116 -8.28 -3.87 3.64
C ILE A 116 -7.58 -5.01 2.89
N ASP A 117 -8.13 -5.36 1.74
CA ASP A 117 -7.59 -6.37 0.83
C ASP A 117 -7.18 -5.69 -0.48
N ILE A 118 -5.88 -5.64 -0.74
CA ILE A 118 -5.27 -5.08 -1.94
C ILE A 118 -4.71 -6.25 -2.75
N GLY A 119 -5.18 -6.39 -3.99
CA GLY A 119 -4.80 -7.47 -4.90
C GLY A 119 -3.39 -7.33 -5.46
N ASP A 120 -3.07 -8.21 -6.40
CA ASP A 120 -1.77 -8.24 -7.06
C ASP A 120 -1.65 -7.12 -8.12
N GLY A 121 -0.45 -6.60 -8.35
CA GLY A 121 -0.20 -5.67 -9.45
C GLY A 121 -0.95 -4.34 -9.32
N THR A 122 -1.27 -3.93 -8.11
CA THR A 122 -2.00 -2.67 -7.87
C THR A 122 -1.06 -1.48 -7.88
N ARG A 123 -1.63 -0.27 -8.09
CA ARG A 123 -0.88 0.98 -7.97
C ARG A 123 -1.59 1.95 -7.03
N LEU A 124 -0.92 2.33 -5.96
CA LEU A 124 -1.38 3.37 -5.03
C LEU A 124 -0.36 4.50 -5.04
N ALA A 125 -0.70 5.65 -5.64
CA ALA A 125 0.27 6.71 -5.89
C ALA A 125 -0.35 8.10 -5.73
N GLY A 126 0.50 9.12 -5.63
CA GLY A 126 0.13 10.52 -5.61
C GLY A 126 -0.54 10.99 -4.31
N GLY A 127 -0.27 10.34 -3.18
CA GLY A 127 -0.89 10.66 -1.88
C GLY A 127 -2.18 9.90 -1.59
N ALA A 128 -2.41 8.76 -2.25
CA ALA A 128 -3.58 7.92 -2.05
C ALA A 128 -3.73 7.49 -0.58
N GLU A 129 -4.96 7.49 -0.08
CA GLU A 129 -5.31 6.98 1.24
C GLU A 129 -6.41 5.92 1.15
N VAL A 130 -6.18 4.74 1.72
CA VAL A 130 -7.14 3.63 1.78
C VAL A 130 -7.48 3.34 3.24
N THR A 131 -8.76 3.42 3.57
CA THR A 131 -9.29 3.21 4.94
C THR A 131 -10.62 2.44 4.92
N GLY A 132 -11.10 2.04 6.10
CA GLY A 132 -12.34 1.29 6.22
C GLY A 132 -12.21 -0.13 5.66
N THR A 133 -13.34 -0.82 5.54
CA THR A 133 -13.38 -2.13 4.88
C THR A 133 -13.36 -1.97 3.36
N SER A 134 -12.17 -2.06 2.75
CA SER A 134 -11.94 -1.80 1.33
C SER A 134 -11.39 -3.02 0.61
N ARG A 135 -11.84 -3.23 -0.63
CA ARG A 135 -11.29 -4.24 -1.55
C ARG A 135 -10.78 -3.55 -2.81
N ILE A 136 -9.48 -3.59 -3.02
CA ILE A 136 -8.81 -3.09 -4.21
C ILE A 136 -8.37 -4.32 -5.02
N GLY A 137 -9.12 -4.69 -6.06
CA GLY A 137 -8.84 -5.89 -6.84
C GLY A 137 -7.49 -5.84 -7.55
N SER A 138 -7.00 -7.00 -8.00
CA SER A 138 -5.74 -7.06 -8.75
C SER A 138 -5.76 -6.14 -9.97
N GLY A 139 -4.63 -5.47 -10.25
CA GLY A 139 -4.50 -4.49 -11.33
C GLY A 139 -5.24 -3.16 -11.11
N ALA A 140 -6.03 -3.02 -10.03
CA ALA A 140 -6.73 -1.77 -9.73
C ALA A 140 -5.78 -0.68 -9.23
N GLN A 141 -6.24 0.57 -9.34
CA GLN A 141 -5.40 1.73 -9.03
C GLN A 141 -6.15 2.79 -8.22
N VAL A 142 -5.43 3.46 -7.32
CA VAL A 142 -5.86 4.69 -6.65
C VAL A 142 -4.76 5.73 -6.83
N LEU A 143 -5.06 6.79 -7.58
CA LEU A 143 -4.07 7.73 -8.09
C LEU A 143 -4.41 9.17 -7.70
N GLY A 144 -3.46 9.85 -7.06
CA GLY A 144 -3.64 11.20 -6.55
C GLY A 144 -4.11 11.23 -5.10
N GLN A 145 -4.43 12.43 -4.60
CA GLN A 145 -4.83 12.67 -3.21
C GLN A 145 -6.28 12.23 -2.96
N VAL A 146 -6.53 10.94 -3.18
CA VAL A 146 -7.84 10.30 -3.04
C VAL A 146 -7.92 9.61 -1.68
N SER A 147 -8.84 10.05 -0.84
CA SER A 147 -9.26 9.33 0.37
C SER A 147 -10.33 8.30 0.01
N ALA A 148 -9.88 7.10 -0.35
CA ALA A 148 -10.70 5.94 -0.62
C ALA A 148 -11.09 5.25 0.70
N ARG A 149 -12.37 5.32 1.06
CA ARG A 149 -12.91 4.72 2.28
C ARG A 149 -14.04 3.74 1.95
N SER A 150 -13.89 2.52 2.44
CA SER A 150 -14.85 1.44 2.25
C SER A 150 -15.24 1.23 0.78
N VAL A 151 -14.25 1.23 -0.12
CA VAL A 151 -14.47 1.12 -1.57
C VAL A 151 -14.34 -0.32 -2.06
N THR A 152 -14.92 -0.62 -3.22
CA THR A 152 -14.72 -1.90 -3.92
C THR A 152 -14.32 -1.62 -5.37
N LEU A 153 -13.06 -1.87 -5.70
CA LEU A 153 -12.53 -1.73 -7.04
C LEU A 153 -12.35 -3.12 -7.65
N ALA A 154 -13.02 -3.39 -8.78
CA ALA A 154 -12.96 -4.69 -9.42
C ALA A 154 -11.54 -5.02 -9.89
N ALA A 155 -11.20 -6.31 -9.77
CA ALA A 155 -9.95 -6.85 -10.29
C ALA A 155 -10.01 -6.94 -11.81
N GLY A 156 -8.88 -6.72 -12.46
CA GLY A 156 -8.68 -6.93 -13.89
C GLY A 156 -7.20 -7.11 -14.18
N HIS A 157 -6.83 -6.90 -15.44
CA HIS A 157 -5.43 -6.88 -15.83
C HIS A 157 -4.70 -5.64 -15.26
N PRO A 158 -3.36 -5.70 -15.10
CA PRO A 158 -2.58 -4.56 -14.64
C PRO A 158 -2.70 -3.36 -15.59
N TYR A 159 -2.31 -2.17 -15.11
CA TYR A 159 -2.38 -0.93 -15.89
C TYR A 159 -1.59 -0.96 -17.20
N THR A 160 -0.60 -1.85 -17.31
CA THR A 160 0.23 -2.09 -18.50
C THR A 160 -0.46 -2.94 -19.56
N TYR A 161 -1.60 -3.55 -19.25
CA TYR A 161 -2.33 -4.38 -20.22
C TYR A 161 -2.85 -3.53 -21.38
N PRO A 162 -2.71 -3.96 -22.65
CA PRO A 162 -2.97 -3.09 -23.79
C PRO A 162 -4.41 -2.60 -23.88
N ASP A 163 -5.39 -3.47 -23.63
CA ASP A 163 -6.81 -3.11 -23.69
C ASP A 163 -7.30 -2.51 -22.35
N PRO A 164 -7.68 -1.22 -22.31
CA PRO A 164 -8.16 -0.56 -21.09
C PRO A 164 -9.45 -1.15 -20.53
N ASP A 165 -10.29 -1.78 -21.35
CA ASP A 165 -11.56 -2.34 -20.90
C ASP A 165 -11.38 -3.59 -20.03
N GLY A 166 -10.25 -4.29 -20.17
CA GLY A 166 -9.88 -5.45 -19.35
C GLY A 166 -9.05 -5.10 -18.11
N ARG A 167 -8.68 -3.83 -17.90
CA ARG A 167 -7.85 -3.41 -16.76
C ARG A 167 -8.62 -3.40 -15.44
N GLY A 168 -7.92 -3.48 -14.32
CA GLY A 168 -8.51 -3.24 -13.01
C GLY A 168 -9.10 -1.84 -12.89
N ALA A 169 -10.07 -1.68 -12.00
CA ALA A 169 -10.78 -0.41 -11.80
C ALA A 169 -9.87 0.72 -11.28
N VAL A 170 -10.19 1.97 -11.61
CA VAL A 170 -9.35 3.13 -11.27
C VAL A 170 -10.13 4.22 -10.53
N LEU A 171 -9.62 4.63 -9.37
CA LEU A 171 -9.94 5.93 -8.78
C LEU A 171 -8.80 6.88 -9.08
N LYS A 172 -9.07 8.04 -9.68
CA LYS A 172 -8.04 9.07 -9.88
C LYS A 172 -8.57 10.48 -9.59
N GLY A 173 -7.68 11.36 -9.15
CA GLY A 173 -7.97 12.78 -8.90
C GLY A 173 -7.66 13.20 -7.47
N PHE A 174 -8.52 14.01 -6.87
CA PHE A 174 -8.32 14.51 -5.50
C PHE A 174 -9.65 14.63 -4.76
N GLY A 175 -9.71 14.18 -3.50
CA GLY A 175 -10.92 14.25 -2.68
C GLY A 175 -11.35 12.91 -2.11
N ARG A 176 -12.63 12.76 -1.81
CA ARG A 176 -13.18 11.65 -1.01
C ARG A 176 -14.00 10.70 -1.87
N ALA A 177 -13.61 9.42 -1.84
CA ALA A 177 -14.37 8.30 -2.40
C ALA A 177 -14.89 7.42 -1.27
N LEU A 178 -16.14 7.62 -0.86
CA LEU A 178 -16.78 6.82 0.21
C LEU A 178 -17.78 5.83 -0.39
N GLY A 179 -17.57 4.53 -0.16
CA GLY A 179 -18.52 3.50 -0.57
C GLY A 179 -18.61 3.28 -2.08
N ILE A 180 -17.69 3.85 -2.87
CA ILE A 180 -17.66 3.73 -4.32
C ILE A 180 -17.38 2.28 -4.72
N ARG A 181 -18.12 1.81 -5.74
CA ARG A 181 -17.95 0.50 -6.34
C ARG A 181 -17.70 0.68 -7.83
N LEU A 182 -16.63 0.11 -8.35
CA LEU A 182 -16.25 0.18 -9.76
C LEU A 182 -16.01 -1.22 -10.33
N GLY A 183 -16.49 -1.45 -11.54
CA GLY A 183 -16.30 -2.63 -12.37
C GLY A 183 -14.99 -2.61 -13.16
N VAL A 184 -14.70 -3.72 -13.83
CA VAL A 184 -13.50 -3.89 -14.66
C VAL A 184 -13.49 -2.87 -15.80
N GLY A 185 -12.35 -2.24 -16.03
CA GLY A 185 -12.17 -1.20 -17.04
C GLY A 185 -12.88 0.12 -16.73
N GLU A 186 -13.50 0.25 -15.56
CA GLU A 186 -14.13 1.50 -15.12
C GLU A 186 -13.14 2.43 -14.44
N VAL A 187 -13.42 3.73 -14.52
CA VAL A 187 -12.66 4.80 -13.86
C VAL A 187 -13.62 5.85 -13.33
N VAL A 188 -13.29 6.40 -12.16
CA VAL A 188 -13.81 7.69 -11.72
C VAL A 188 -12.64 8.66 -11.63
N ASN A 189 -12.72 9.73 -12.43
CA ASN A 189 -11.83 10.88 -12.35
C ASN A 189 -12.52 11.99 -11.56
N GLY A 190 -12.33 11.98 -10.24
CA GLY A 190 -13.10 12.81 -9.32
C GLY A 190 -12.33 14.00 -8.76
N SER A 191 -13.06 15.08 -8.47
CA SER A 191 -12.62 16.20 -7.65
C SER A 191 -13.64 16.45 -6.53
N GLY A 192 -13.17 16.60 -5.29
CA GLY A 192 -14.08 16.78 -4.16
C GLY A 192 -14.78 15.47 -3.75
N ASP A 193 -16.10 15.35 -3.96
CA ASP A 193 -16.85 14.13 -3.66
C ASP A 193 -16.98 13.26 -4.91
N PHE A 194 -16.39 12.06 -4.88
CA PHE A 194 -16.38 11.17 -6.04
C PHE A 194 -17.77 10.63 -6.42
N ARG A 195 -18.78 10.78 -5.55
CA ARG A 195 -20.16 10.42 -5.88
C ARG A 195 -20.80 11.35 -6.90
N ASP A 196 -20.25 12.56 -7.06
CA ASP A 196 -20.71 13.56 -8.02
C ASP A 196 -20.01 13.41 -9.39
N ALA A 197 -18.93 12.63 -9.44
CA ALA A 197 -18.19 12.37 -10.66
C ALA A 197 -18.78 11.18 -11.43
N PRO A 198 -18.78 11.22 -12.78
CA PRO A 198 -19.28 10.12 -13.58
C PRO A 198 -18.38 8.89 -13.47
N VAL A 199 -19.01 7.71 -13.51
CA VAL A 199 -18.31 6.45 -13.78
C VAL A 199 -18.13 6.35 -15.30
N GLU A 200 -16.89 6.22 -15.73
CA GLU A 200 -16.50 6.21 -17.14
C GLU A 200 -15.74 4.92 -17.50
N ARG A 201 -15.62 4.64 -18.79
CA ARG A 201 -14.70 3.61 -19.28
C ARG A 201 -13.29 4.19 -19.37
N GLN A 202 -12.29 3.42 -18.95
CA GLN A 202 -10.88 3.80 -19.11
C GLN A 202 -10.52 4.07 -20.57
N ARG A 203 -11.19 3.41 -21.53
CA ARG A 203 -11.00 3.64 -22.98
C ARG A 203 -11.19 5.10 -23.41
N ILE A 204 -12.03 5.88 -22.73
CA ILE A 204 -12.20 7.31 -23.03
C ILE A 204 -10.86 8.07 -22.92
N TYR A 205 -9.97 7.61 -22.04
CA TYR A 205 -8.63 8.17 -21.84
C TYR A 205 -7.55 7.51 -22.70
N HIS A 206 -7.92 6.52 -23.53
CA HIS A 206 -7.03 5.70 -24.35
C HIS A 206 -7.71 5.32 -25.68
N PRO A 207 -8.10 6.29 -26.53
CA PRO A 207 -8.92 6.04 -27.71
C PRO A 207 -8.24 5.13 -28.76
N GLU A 208 -6.91 5.19 -28.86
CA GLU A 208 -6.14 4.41 -29.83
C GLU A 208 -5.71 3.03 -29.30
N ALA A 209 -6.16 2.63 -28.11
CA ALA A 209 -5.79 1.35 -27.53
C ALA A 209 -6.53 0.19 -28.22
N PRO A 210 -5.90 -0.98 -28.37
CA PRO A 210 -6.53 -2.13 -29.02
C PRO A 210 -7.77 -2.59 -28.25
N HIS A 211 -8.66 -3.28 -28.98
CA HIS A 211 -9.70 -4.11 -28.40
C HIS A 211 -9.22 -5.57 -28.44
N LEU A 212 -9.07 -6.18 -27.27
CA LEU A 212 -8.69 -7.58 -27.13
C LEU A 212 -9.92 -8.36 -26.67
N ALA A 213 -10.12 -9.54 -27.29
CA ALA A 213 -11.25 -10.43 -27.02
C ALA A 213 -11.02 -11.28 -25.77
#